data_AF-A0A7Z9WK54-F1
#
_entry.id   AF-A0A7Z9WK54-F1
#
_cell.length_a   1.000
_cell.length_b   1.000
_cell.length_c   1.000
_cell.angle_alpha   90.00
_cell.angle_beta   90.00
_cell.angle_gamma   90.00
#
_symmetry.space_group_name_H-M   'P 1'
#
loop_
_entity.id
_entity.type
_entity.pdbx_description
1 polymer ?
#
loop_
_entity_poly.entity_id
_entity_poly.type
_entity_poly.pdbx_seq_one_letter_code
_entity_poly.pdbx_strand_id
1 'polypeptide(L)'
;MKKRVFILVAVAVLASLALTTVASAKTVEGTGTLWARGAGIAKVHSDGSVKVRGCGVGTVWVKGAECLEAHGVGIRREVAGGVLFIGWWGKIVASGEELTVRMAGGLIEFTAEGTGWAYLRGRGRYHTDSAGGEWSPDGITIYFTP
;
A
#
# COMPACT_ATOMS: atom_id res chain seq x y z
N MET A 1 -22.00 -14.98 10.30
CA MET A 1 -21.88 -15.00 8.81
C MET A 1 -21.17 -13.75 8.25
N LYS A 2 -21.54 -12.52 8.65
CA LYS A 2 -20.94 -11.27 8.13
C LYS A 2 -19.39 -11.21 8.17
N LYS A 3 -18.74 -11.61 9.28
CA LYS A 3 -17.26 -11.60 9.41
C LYS A 3 -16.54 -12.51 8.41
N ARG A 4 -17.10 -13.68 8.08
CA ARG A 4 -16.48 -14.63 7.14
C ARG A 4 -16.59 -14.17 5.68
N VAL A 5 -17.69 -13.51 5.32
CA VAL A 5 -17.88 -12.92 3.99
C VAL A 5 -16.92 -11.75 3.77
N PHE A 6 -16.74 -10.85 4.75
CA PHE A 6 -15.76 -9.76 4.65
C PHE A 6 -14.32 -10.26 4.50
N ILE A 7 -13.96 -11.33 5.21
CA ILE A 7 -12.63 -11.95 5.09
C ILE A 7 -12.45 -12.58 3.72
N LEU A 8 -13.44 -13.29 3.19
CA LEU A 8 -13.37 -13.87 1.84
C LEU A 8 -13.24 -12.80 0.75
N VAL A 9 -13.95 -11.68 0.89
CA VAL A 9 -13.80 -10.54 -0.04
C VAL A 9 -12.41 -9.92 0.06
N ALA A 10 -11.90 -9.69 1.28
CA ALA A 10 -10.54 -9.16 1.47
C ALA A 10 -9.47 -10.08 0.87
N VAL A 11 -9.59 -11.40 1.06
CA VAL A 11 -8.67 -12.39 0.50
C VAL A 11 -8.81 -12.48 -1.03
N ALA A 12 -10.03 -12.42 -1.57
CA ALA A 12 -10.27 -12.45 -3.02
C ALA A 12 -9.73 -11.18 -3.72
N VAL A 13 -9.82 -10.01 -3.09
CA VAL A 13 -9.20 -8.76 -3.59
C VAL A 13 -7.68 -8.88 -3.59
N LEU A 14 -7.08 -9.48 -2.55
CA LEU A 14 -5.63 -9.71 -2.49
C LEU A 14 -5.14 -10.73 -3.52
N ALA A 15 -5.92 -11.77 -3.79
CA ALA A 15 -5.59 -12.81 -4.78
C ALA A 15 -5.72 -12.30 -6.23
N SER A 16 -6.70 -11.45 -6.52
CA SER A 16 -6.91 -10.88 -7.87
C SER A 16 -5.85 -9.84 -8.27
N LEU A 17 -5.04 -9.34 -7.32
CA LEU A 17 -3.94 -8.41 -7.58
C LEU A 17 -2.66 -9.07 -8.13
N ALA A 18 -2.65 -10.39 -8.35
CA ALA A 18 -1.49 -11.11 -8.88
C ALA A 18 -1.35 -11.04 -10.43
N LEU A 19 -2.33 -10.49 -11.16
CA LEU A 19 -2.44 -10.63 -12.62
C LEU A 19 -2.38 -9.32 -13.43
N THR A 20 -1.93 -8.21 -12.86
CA THR A 20 -1.83 -6.97 -13.65
C THR A 20 -0.56 -6.98 -14.51
N THR A 21 -0.70 -7.39 -15.77
CA THR A 21 0.19 -6.96 -16.87
C THR A 21 0.22 -5.43 -16.86
N VAL A 22 1.41 -4.84 -16.89
CA VAL A 22 1.63 -3.39 -16.86
C VAL A 22 1.14 -2.80 -18.19
N ALA A 23 -0.16 -2.54 -18.31
CA ALA A 23 -0.74 -1.83 -19.42
C ALA A 23 -0.56 -0.32 -19.17
N SER A 24 0.39 0.30 -19.88
CA SER A 24 0.54 1.74 -20.11
C SER A 24 0.18 2.66 -18.92
N ALA A 25 0.77 2.42 -17.75
CA ALA A 25 0.71 3.37 -16.65
C ALA A 25 1.70 4.52 -16.92
N LYS A 26 1.29 5.76 -16.66
CA LYS A 26 2.21 6.91 -16.69
C LYS A 26 3.34 6.64 -15.68
N THR A 27 4.59 6.68 -16.14
CA THR A 27 5.77 6.50 -15.30
C THR A 27 6.21 7.86 -14.77
N VAL A 28 6.48 7.94 -13.46
CA VAL A 28 7.05 9.13 -12.82
C VAL A 28 8.25 8.69 -12.01
N GLU A 29 9.38 9.37 -12.20
CA GLU A 29 10.60 9.19 -11.41
C GLU A 29 10.66 10.29 -10.34
N GLY A 30 10.71 9.88 -9.08
CA GLY A 30 10.84 10.74 -7.91
C GLY A 30 12.12 10.43 -7.13
N THR A 31 12.65 11.41 -6.40
CA THR A 31 13.75 11.16 -5.46
C THR A 31 13.23 10.88 -4.04
N GLY A 32 13.97 10.07 -3.27
CA GLY A 32 13.97 9.83 -1.82
C GLY A 32 12.71 9.27 -1.16
N THR A 33 11.59 9.98 -1.33
CA THR A 33 10.38 9.80 -0.54
C THR A 33 9.14 9.89 -1.42
N LEU A 34 8.22 8.94 -1.26
CA LEU A 34 6.88 8.99 -1.83
C LEU A 34 5.85 9.14 -0.73
N TRP A 35 5.08 10.21 -0.77
CA TRP A 35 3.84 10.36 0.00
C TRP A 35 2.62 10.19 -0.91
N ALA A 36 1.59 9.51 -0.41
CA ALA A 36 0.38 9.27 -1.18
C ALA A 36 -0.85 9.23 -0.28
N ARG A 37 -1.94 9.90 -0.71
CA ARG A 37 -3.24 9.88 -0.03
C ARG A 37 -4.40 9.82 -1.01
N GLY A 38 -5.33 8.90 -0.79
CA GLY A 38 -6.53 8.77 -1.61
C GLY A 38 -7.37 7.53 -1.34
N ALA A 39 -8.20 7.15 -2.29
CA ALA A 39 -9.04 5.96 -2.26
C ALA A 39 -8.70 5.04 -3.43
N GLY A 40 -8.82 3.73 -3.23
CA GLY A 40 -8.58 2.71 -4.25
C GLY A 40 -7.58 1.66 -3.79
N ILE A 41 -6.55 1.43 -4.60
CA ILE A 41 -5.52 0.39 -4.39
C ILE A 41 -4.15 1.06 -4.49
N ALA A 42 -3.27 0.71 -3.55
CA ALA A 42 -1.85 1.03 -3.63
C ALA A 42 -1.02 -0.24 -3.40
N LYS A 43 0.00 -0.45 -4.22
CA LYS A 43 1.00 -1.51 -4.04
C LYS A 43 2.38 -0.85 -4.02
N VAL A 44 3.11 -1.04 -2.95
CA VAL A 44 4.50 -0.57 -2.78
C VAL A 44 5.40 -1.79 -2.76
N HIS A 45 6.50 -1.72 -3.50
CA HIS A 45 7.61 -2.65 -3.43
C HIS A 45 8.90 -1.84 -3.31
N SER A 46 9.66 -2.06 -2.25
CA SER A 46 10.80 -1.19 -1.92
C SER A 46 11.83 -1.85 -1.02
N ASP A 47 13.07 -1.38 -1.11
CA ASP A 47 14.08 -1.53 -0.07
C ASP A 47 14.08 -0.24 0.76
N GLY A 48 13.70 -0.34 2.04
CA GLY A 48 13.56 0.83 2.90
C GLY A 48 12.42 0.72 3.90
N SER A 49 11.62 1.79 4.06
CA SER A 49 10.52 1.83 5.03
C SER A 49 9.20 2.32 4.43
N VAL A 50 8.10 1.77 4.91
CA VAL A 50 6.74 2.20 4.57
C VAL A 50 5.96 2.46 5.86
N LYS A 51 5.46 3.68 5.99
CA LYS A 51 4.61 4.15 7.10
C LYS A 51 3.19 4.30 6.58
N VAL A 52 2.24 3.54 7.11
CA VAL A 52 0.82 3.61 6.74
C VAL A 52 0.01 4.18 7.89
N ARG A 53 -0.87 5.13 7.57
CA ARG A 53 -1.90 5.63 8.49
C ARG A 53 -3.25 4.97 8.15
N GLY A 54 -3.66 4.05 9.02
CA GLY A 54 -4.95 3.39 8.93
C GLY A 54 -6.07 4.28 9.48
N CYS A 55 -7.17 4.39 8.74
CA CYS A 55 -8.36 5.17 9.10
C CYS A 55 -9.61 4.30 9.34
N GLY A 56 -9.43 3.01 9.63
CA GLY A 56 -10.52 2.09 9.99
C GLY A 56 -11.31 1.48 8.84
N VAL A 57 -11.18 1.99 7.60
CA VAL A 57 -11.93 1.50 6.43
C VAL A 57 -10.96 1.09 5.30
N GLY A 58 -10.45 -0.13 5.41
CA GLY A 58 -9.55 -0.70 4.42
C GLY A 58 -8.82 -1.95 4.89
N THR A 59 -7.88 -2.38 4.07
CA THR A 59 -6.97 -3.51 4.32
C THR A 59 -5.55 -3.10 3.99
N VAL A 60 -4.59 -3.57 4.78
CA VAL A 60 -3.16 -3.43 4.54
C VAL A 60 -2.52 -4.80 4.69
N TRP A 61 -1.81 -5.27 3.68
CA TRP A 61 -1.05 -6.51 3.74
C TRP A 61 0.43 -6.19 3.58
N VAL A 62 1.24 -6.64 4.54
CA VAL A 62 2.68 -6.42 4.59
C VAL A 62 3.39 -7.76 4.47
N LYS A 63 4.37 -7.86 3.57
CA LYS A 63 5.22 -9.05 3.38
C LYS A 63 6.68 -8.61 3.21
N GLY A 64 7.62 -9.40 3.73
CA GLY A 64 9.06 -9.12 3.61
C GLY A 64 9.54 -8.03 4.57
N ALA A 65 8.80 -7.76 5.66
CA ALA A 65 9.26 -6.82 6.67
C ALA A 65 10.22 -7.51 7.64
N GLU A 66 11.42 -6.94 7.81
CA GLU A 66 12.36 -7.31 8.87
C GLU A 66 11.94 -6.71 10.20
N CYS A 67 11.42 -5.49 10.17
CA CYS A 67 10.78 -4.84 11.30
C CYS A 67 9.34 -4.46 10.93
N LEU A 68 8.40 -4.82 11.80
CA LEU A 68 7.00 -4.49 11.65
C LEU A 68 6.39 -4.07 12.99
N GLU A 69 6.10 -2.78 13.11
CA GLU A 69 5.45 -2.18 14.26
C GLU A 69 4.04 -1.72 13.88
N ALA A 70 3.07 -1.95 14.77
CA ALA A 70 1.71 -1.50 14.56
C ALA A 70 1.09 -1.03 15.88
N HIS A 71 0.64 0.22 15.89
CA HIS A 71 -0.03 0.84 17.03
C HIS A 71 -1.42 1.29 16.60
N GLY A 72 -2.46 0.70 17.19
CA GLY A 72 -3.82 1.02 16.80
C GLY A 72 -4.83 -0.06 17.18
N VAL A 73 -6.02 0.08 16.62
CA VAL A 73 -7.15 -0.83 16.82
C VAL A 73 -7.59 -1.39 15.48
N GLY A 74 -7.84 -2.69 15.43
CA GLY A 74 -8.31 -3.38 14.23
C GLY A 74 -8.04 -4.87 14.32
N ILE A 75 -8.10 -5.56 13.19
CA ILE A 75 -7.74 -6.98 13.12
C ILE A 75 -6.33 -7.09 12.54
N ARG A 76 -5.42 -7.72 13.28
CA ARG A 76 -4.10 -8.16 12.80
C ARG A 76 -4.11 -9.68 12.64
N ARG A 77 -3.69 -10.21 11.49
CA ARG A 77 -3.57 -11.65 11.23
C ARG A 77 -2.37 -12.00 10.37
N GLU A 78 -1.69 -13.08 10.74
CA GLU A 78 -0.67 -13.71 9.89
C GLU A 78 -1.37 -14.50 8.77
N VAL A 79 -1.10 -14.17 7.50
CA VAL A 79 -1.65 -14.85 6.31
C VAL A 79 -0.69 -14.78 5.13
N ALA A 80 -0.57 -15.89 4.38
CA ALA A 80 0.20 -15.97 3.13
C ALA A 80 1.66 -15.47 3.23
N GLY A 81 2.32 -15.75 4.36
CA GLY A 81 3.70 -15.33 4.61
C GLY A 81 3.87 -13.83 4.88
N GLY A 82 2.80 -13.15 5.29
CA GLY A 82 2.82 -11.75 5.69
C GLY A 82 1.74 -11.44 6.74
N VAL A 83 1.61 -10.16 7.09
CA VAL A 83 0.64 -9.68 8.09
C VAL A 83 -0.45 -8.88 7.38
N LEU A 84 -1.69 -9.31 7.58
CA LEU A 84 -2.89 -8.62 7.12
C LEU A 84 -3.52 -7.83 8.26
N PHE A 85 -3.72 -6.55 8.02
CA PHE A 85 -4.46 -5.62 8.85
C PHE A 85 -5.80 -5.31 8.19
N ILE A 86 -6.91 -5.48 8.91
CA ILE A 86 -8.27 -5.22 8.41
C ILE A 86 -8.95 -4.23 9.33
N GLY A 87 -9.51 -3.18 8.74
CA GLY A 87 -10.21 -2.12 9.48
C GLY A 87 -9.29 -1.43 10.50
N TRP A 88 -8.01 -1.32 10.18
CA TRP A 88 -7.01 -0.78 11.10
C TRP A 88 -7.14 0.73 11.24
N TRP A 89 -7.25 1.20 12.47
CA TRP A 89 -7.20 2.60 12.86
C TRP A 89 -5.94 2.82 13.69
N GLY A 90 -4.96 3.53 13.12
CA GLY A 90 -3.66 3.74 13.77
C GLY A 90 -2.50 3.79 12.79
N LYS A 91 -1.29 3.51 13.28
CA LYS A 91 -0.05 3.54 12.51
C LYS A 91 0.47 2.12 12.29
N ILE A 92 0.95 1.84 11.09
CA ILE A 92 1.73 0.64 10.75
C ILE A 92 3.06 1.15 10.19
N VAL A 93 4.17 0.62 10.67
CA VAL A 93 5.52 0.90 10.17
C VAL A 93 6.16 -0.41 9.82
N ALA A 94 6.59 -0.54 8.57
CA ALA A 94 7.30 -1.71 8.08
C ALA A 94 8.64 -1.28 7.45
N SER A 95 9.70 -2.03 7.68
CA SER A 95 10.99 -1.82 7.01
C SER A 95 11.69 -3.13 6.70
N GLY A 96 12.54 -3.11 5.69
CA GLY A 96 13.37 -4.24 5.25
C GLY A 96 13.71 -4.17 3.77
N GLU A 97 14.36 -5.23 3.29
CA GLU A 97 14.64 -5.47 1.87
C GLU A 97 13.47 -6.23 1.20
N GLU A 98 13.24 -5.98 -0.10
CA GLU A 98 12.15 -6.55 -0.91
C GLU A 98 10.75 -6.37 -0.28
N LEU A 99 10.59 -5.33 0.55
CA LEU A 99 9.37 -5.06 1.31
C LEU A 99 8.21 -4.84 0.35
N THR A 100 7.13 -5.59 0.55
CA THR A 100 5.89 -5.44 -0.23
C THR A 100 4.74 -5.04 0.67
N VAL A 101 4.13 -3.89 0.39
CA VAL A 101 2.95 -3.39 1.09
C VAL A 101 1.80 -3.21 0.10
N ARG A 102 0.68 -3.90 0.33
CA ARG A 102 -0.55 -3.75 -0.47
C ARG A 102 -1.64 -3.13 0.37
N MET A 103 -2.32 -2.12 -0.16
CA MET A 103 -3.36 -1.36 0.51
C MET A 103 -4.58 -1.29 -0.39
N ALA A 104 -5.76 -1.44 0.21
CA ALA A 104 -7.02 -1.21 -0.46
C ALA A 104 -8.03 -0.60 0.51
N GLY A 105 -8.71 0.48 0.13
CA GLY A 105 -9.65 1.16 1.03
C GLY A 105 -10.21 2.47 0.50
N GLY A 106 -11.14 3.04 1.29
CA GLY A 106 -11.75 4.34 1.01
C GLY A 106 -10.88 5.53 1.44
N LEU A 107 -9.92 5.30 2.33
CA LEU A 107 -8.86 6.24 2.67
C LEU A 107 -7.57 5.47 2.95
N ILE A 108 -6.61 5.66 2.05
CA ILE A 108 -5.23 5.19 2.12
C ILE A 108 -4.38 6.43 2.31
N GLU A 109 -3.47 6.40 3.27
CA GLU A 109 -2.43 7.41 3.46
C GLU A 109 -1.15 6.69 3.85
N PHE A 110 -0.08 6.89 3.09
CA PHE A 110 1.22 6.30 3.38
C PHE A 110 2.39 7.18 2.94
N THR A 111 3.54 6.92 3.55
CA THR A 111 4.85 7.41 3.14
C THR A 111 5.76 6.21 2.90
N ALA A 112 6.45 6.16 1.78
CA ALA A 112 7.51 5.22 1.48
C ALA A 112 8.84 5.98 1.33
N GLU A 113 9.90 5.47 1.95
CA GLU A 113 11.25 6.04 1.95
C GLU A 113 12.23 4.95 1.54
N GLY A 114 13.17 5.25 0.64
CA GLY A 114 14.17 4.30 0.15
C GLY A 114 14.17 4.16 -1.37
N THR A 115 14.42 2.94 -1.87
CA THR A 115 14.45 2.63 -3.30
C THR A 115 13.30 1.70 -3.65
N GLY A 116 12.54 1.99 -4.69
CA GLY A 116 11.45 1.10 -5.11
C GLY A 116 10.46 1.71 -6.07
N TRP A 117 9.26 1.15 -6.06
CA TRP A 117 8.14 1.63 -6.86
C TRP A 117 6.81 1.49 -6.14
N ALA A 118 5.86 2.33 -6.52
CA ALA A 118 4.48 2.24 -6.10
C ALA A 118 3.54 2.26 -7.30
N TYR A 119 2.59 1.34 -7.33
CA TYR A 119 1.46 1.37 -8.24
C TYR A 119 0.22 1.88 -7.49
N LEU A 120 -0.39 2.94 -8.00
CA LEU A 120 -1.55 3.60 -7.41
C LEU A 120 -2.70 3.59 -8.42
N ARG A 121 -3.88 3.10 -8.02
CA ARG A 121 -5.09 3.09 -8.85
C ARG A 121 -6.29 3.52 -8.04
N GLY A 122 -7.06 4.48 -8.55
CA GLY A 122 -8.27 4.98 -7.89
C GLY A 122 -8.40 6.49 -7.99
N ARG A 123 -8.54 7.19 -6.87
CA ARG A 123 -8.56 8.65 -6.85
C ARG A 123 -7.75 9.17 -5.67
N GLY A 124 -6.77 10.02 -5.91
CA GLY A 124 -5.94 10.56 -4.85
C GLY A 124 -4.83 11.45 -5.36
N ARG A 125 -3.92 11.83 -4.46
CA ARG A 125 -2.75 12.65 -4.76
C ARG A 125 -1.51 11.98 -4.24
N TYR A 126 -0.44 12.10 -5.00
CA TYR A 126 0.90 11.70 -4.59
C TYR A 126 1.85 12.88 -4.71
N HIS A 127 2.89 12.84 -3.88
CA HIS A 127 4.02 13.74 -3.96
C HIS A 127 5.29 12.94 -3.73
N THR A 128 6.29 13.25 -4.52
CA THR A 128 7.69 12.88 -4.35
C THR A 128 8.49 14.17 -4.15
N ASP A 129 9.78 14.06 -3.86
CA ASP A 129 10.63 15.23 -3.69
C ASP A 129 10.74 16.09 -4.96
N SER A 130 10.63 15.49 -6.15
CA SER A 130 10.78 16.17 -7.44
C SER A 130 9.47 16.37 -8.22
N ALA A 131 8.43 15.59 -7.93
CA ALA A 131 7.19 15.59 -8.71
C ALA A 131 5.96 15.32 -7.84
N GLY A 132 4.81 15.85 -8.25
CA GLY A 132 3.52 15.53 -7.64
C GLY A 132 2.42 15.43 -8.68
N GLY A 133 1.30 14.83 -8.30
CA GLY A 133 0.17 14.69 -9.20
C GLY A 133 -1.03 14.02 -8.56
N GLU A 134 -2.04 13.80 -9.39
CA GLU A 134 -3.21 13.00 -9.04
C GLU A 134 -3.07 11.60 -9.65
N TRP A 135 -3.61 10.58 -8.98
CA TRP A 135 -3.79 9.27 -9.59
C TRP A 135 -5.26 9.04 -9.94
N SER A 136 -5.49 8.33 -11.04
CA SER A 136 -6.81 8.07 -11.61
C SER A 136 -7.17 6.58 -11.57
N PRO A 137 -8.40 6.21 -11.99
CA PRO A 137 -8.79 4.81 -12.16
C PRO A 137 -7.94 4.03 -13.17
N ASP A 138 -7.24 4.72 -14.07
CA ASP A 138 -6.34 4.09 -15.06
C ASP A 138 -5.03 3.61 -14.40
N GLY A 139 -4.68 4.23 -13.28
CA GLY A 139 -3.52 3.90 -12.49
C GLY A 139 -2.23 4.58 -12.95
N ILE A 140 -1.27 4.63 -12.05
CA ILE A 140 0.04 5.25 -12.25
C ILE A 140 1.11 4.41 -11.54
N THR A 141 2.31 4.33 -12.14
CA THR A 141 3.48 3.73 -11.49
C THR A 141 4.49 4.82 -11.21
N ILE A 142 4.92 4.92 -9.96
CA ILE A 142 5.89 5.90 -9.49
C ILE A 142 7.11 5.14 -9.02
N TYR A 143 8.27 5.45 -9.58
CA TYR A 143 9.56 4.97 -9.12
C TYR A 143 10.16 6.02 -8.20
N PHE A 144 10.76 5.57 -7.10
CA PHE A 144 11.42 6.44 -6.15
C PHE A 144 12.79 5.86 -5.78
N THR A 145 13.81 6.70 -5.81
CA THR A 145 15.20 6.34 -5.48
C THR A 145 15.85 7.45 -4.66
N PRO A 146 16.73 7.17 -3.69
CA PRO A 146 17.43 8.19 -2.91
C PRO A 146 18.10 9.28 -3.76
#